data_AF-A0A955ZFV1-F1
#
_entry.id   AF-A0A955ZFV1-F1
#
_cell.length_a   1.000
_cell.length_b   1.000
_cell.length_c   1.000
_cell.angle_alpha   90.00
_cell.angle_beta   90.00
_cell.angle_gamma   90.00
#
_symmetry.space_group_name_H-M   'P 1'
#
loop_
_entity.id
_entity.type
_entity.pdbx_description
1 polymer ?
#
loop_
_entity_poly.entity_id
_entity_poly.type
_entity_poly.pdbx_seq_one_letter_code
_entity_poly.pdbx_strand_id
1 'polypeptide(L)'
;MPCQDRRSPLARTTGLALAMALLAVACAGTTDDEEDVGASQDEIRVTSSFTTRGTGYYPSSSALEGGFNDRLGKKLRTLQSYLAGNAEYVSVAMDSTAFKYGTRLRIKELEAKYGRSIVFRVVDTGGAFRGKGRSRIDVCVANRSASLDPTINGTLHVDVIDERSGPPETGSSSGGSTSSSGGSTPPPSTDGPSTGSGRACSNDGACNPGNDGSGEICTAGRCVSGCRSNAQCPGVTSCVSGQCR
;
A
#
# COMPACT_ATOMS: atom_id res chain seq x y z
N MET A 1 -35.24 57.09 8.44
CA MET A 1 -36.58 56.72 7.93
C MET A 1 -36.76 55.20 8.11
N PRO A 2 -37.78 54.75 8.86
CA PRO A 2 -38.11 53.33 9.06
C PRO A 2 -39.31 52.90 8.18
N CYS A 3 -39.36 51.64 7.76
CA CYS A 3 -40.56 50.95 7.25
C CYS A 3 -40.36 49.42 7.46
N GLN A 4 -40.94 48.85 8.52
CA GLN A 4 -42.16 48.02 8.53
C GLN A 4 -42.04 46.72 7.69
N ASP A 5 -41.90 45.53 8.29
CA ASP A 5 -42.89 44.72 9.04
C ASP A 5 -43.93 44.06 8.12
N ARG A 6 -43.84 42.72 7.93
CA ARG A 6 -44.99 41.84 7.70
C ARG A 6 -44.74 40.43 8.26
N ARG A 7 -45.68 40.05 9.13
CA ARG A 7 -45.85 38.78 9.84
C ARG A 7 -46.65 37.75 9.03
N SER A 8 -46.58 36.50 9.54
CA SER A 8 -47.63 35.46 9.61
C SER A 8 -47.75 34.44 8.45
N PRO A 9 -48.31 33.21 8.65
CA PRO A 9 -48.94 32.64 9.85
C PRO A 9 -48.51 31.21 10.28
N LEU A 10 -49.03 30.83 11.46
CA LEU A 10 -49.02 29.53 12.13
C LEU A 10 -49.67 28.39 11.32
N ALA A 11 -49.25 27.15 11.60
CA ALA A 11 -50.15 25.99 11.64
C ALA A 11 -49.83 25.08 12.85
N ARG A 12 -50.84 24.89 13.70
CA ARG A 12 -50.92 23.95 14.84
C ARG A 12 -51.46 22.60 14.36
N THR A 13 -51.03 21.50 14.97
CA THR A 13 -51.85 20.30 15.33
C THR A 13 -50.96 19.35 16.14
N THR A 14 -51.14 19.18 17.46
CA THR A 14 -51.86 18.06 18.14
C THR A 14 -51.46 16.69 17.57
N GLY A 15 -50.84 15.75 18.28
CA GLY A 15 -50.92 15.38 19.70
C GLY A 15 -51.43 13.94 19.76
N LEU A 16 -50.68 13.00 20.35
CA LEU A 16 -51.19 11.85 21.11
C LEU A 16 -50.01 11.06 21.69
N ALA A 17 -49.92 11.05 23.01
CA ALA A 17 -49.18 10.03 23.74
C ALA A 17 -50.12 8.83 23.94
N LEU A 18 -49.65 7.62 23.66
CA LEU A 18 -50.24 6.41 24.21
C LEU A 18 -49.12 5.46 24.66
N ALA A 19 -49.14 5.16 25.95
CA ALA A 19 -48.22 4.28 26.63
C ALA A 19 -48.77 2.84 26.67
N MET A 20 -47.83 1.90 26.87
CA MET A 20 -47.98 0.61 27.55
C MET A 20 -48.88 -0.47 26.91
N ALA A 21 -48.26 -1.60 26.55
CA ALA A 21 -48.52 -2.86 27.25
C ALA A 21 -47.48 -3.94 26.85
N LEU A 22 -46.84 -4.52 27.87
CA LEU A 22 -46.13 -5.79 27.83
C LEU A 22 -47.09 -6.92 27.40
N LEU A 23 -46.64 -7.82 26.53
CA LEU A 23 -46.96 -9.24 26.66
C LEU A 23 -45.70 -10.07 26.37
N ALA A 24 -45.23 -10.75 27.40
CA ALA A 24 -44.21 -11.78 27.31
C ALA A 24 -44.84 -13.07 26.79
N VAL A 25 -44.19 -13.70 25.81
CA VAL A 25 -44.37 -15.12 25.50
C VAL A 25 -42.97 -15.73 25.43
N ALA A 26 -42.64 -16.53 26.43
CA ALA A 26 -41.49 -17.41 26.45
C ALA A 26 -41.94 -18.80 26.01
N CYS A 27 -41.26 -19.39 25.03
CA CYS A 27 -41.15 -20.84 24.86
C CYS A 27 -39.83 -21.16 24.13
N ALA A 28 -38.90 -21.70 24.91
CA ALA A 28 -37.91 -22.72 24.59
C ALA A 28 -37.54 -22.95 23.12
N GLY A 29 -36.33 -22.52 22.77
CA GLY A 29 -35.51 -23.12 21.73
C GLY A 29 -34.17 -23.47 22.36
N THR A 30 -33.93 -24.77 22.54
CA THR A 30 -32.64 -25.35 22.88
C THR A 30 -31.69 -25.19 21.68
N THR A 31 -30.63 -24.43 21.84
CA THR A 31 -29.30 -24.79 21.35
C THR A 31 -28.28 -24.11 22.25
N ASP A 32 -27.45 -24.90 22.92
CA ASP A 32 -26.12 -24.50 23.34
C ASP A 32 -25.29 -24.27 22.08
N ASP A 33 -25.59 -23.19 21.35
CA ASP A 33 -24.68 -22.65 20.36
C ASP A 33 -23.71 -21.78 21.13
N GLU A 34 -22.53 -22.34 21.41
CA GLU A 34 -21.33 -21.54 21.62
C GLU A 34 -21.10 -20.72 20.34
N GLU A 35 -21.81 -19.59 20.23
CA GLU A 35 -21.42 -18.51 19.34
C GLU A 35 -20.06 -18.02 19.83
N ASP A 36 -19.01 -18.66 19.33
CA ASP A 36 -17.74 -18.01 19.04
C ASP A 36 -18.10 -16.79 18.21
N VAL A 37 -18.36 -15.67 18.91
CA VAL A 37 -18.40 -14.33 18.35
C VAL A 37 -17.01 -14.12 17.77
N GLY A 38 -16.86 -14.61 16.54
CA GLY A 38 -15.66 -14.47 15.74
C GLY A 38 -15.36 -13.00 15.72
N ALA A 39 -14.36 -12.61 16.51
CA ALA A 39 -13.88 -11.25 16.58
C ALA A 39 -13.69 -10.79 15.14
N SER A 40 -14.50 -9.81 14.71
CA SER A 40 -14.44 -9.29 13.36
C SER A 40 -12.97 -8.98 13.07
N GLN A 41 -12.41 -9.64 12.05
CA GLN A 41 -10.99 -9.50 11.66
C GLN A 41 -10.65 -8.06 11.24
N ASP A 42 -11.66 -7.18 11.20
CA ASP A 42 -11.58 -5.76 10.93
C ASP A 42 -11.18 -4.89 12.14
N GLU A 43 -11.19 -5.41 13.37
CA GLU A 43 -10.68 -4.63 14.51
C GLU A 43 -9.14 -4.66 14.53
N ILE A 44 -8.51 -3.54 14.17
CA ILE A 44 -7.05 -3.43 14.14
C ILE A 44 -6.52 -3.44 15.57
N ARG A 45 -5.89 -4.55 15.96
CA ARG A 45 -5.27 -4.73 17.27
C ARG A 45 -3.88 -4.13 17.26
N VAL A 46 -3.76 -2.93 17.84
CA VAL A 46 -2.46 -2.30 18.10
C VAL A 46 -1.81 -2.99 19.29
N THR A 47 -0.63 -3.57 19.06
CA THR A 47 0.14 -4.29 20.08
C THR A 47 1.15 -3.39 20.79
N SER A 48 1.67 -2.37 20.11
CA SER A 48 2.53 -1.34 20.68
C SER A 48 2.58 -0.11 19.78
N SER A 49 2.90 1.05 20.35
CA SER A 49 3.09 2.30 19.61
C SER A 49 4.42 2.94 19.99
N PHE A 50 5.07 3.60 19.03
CA PHE A 50 6.32 4.31 19.27
C PHE A 50 6.52 5.47 18.30
N THR A 51 7.40 6.39 18.67
CA THR A 51 7.85 7.48 17.82
C THR A 51 9.21 7.14 17.22
N THR A 52 9.42 7.46 15.96
CA THR A 52 10.66 7.15 15.23
C THR A 52 11.01 8.25 14.25
N ARG A 53 12.27 8.31 13.82
CA ARG A 53 12.70 9.18 12.74
C ARG A 53 12.57 8.44 11.41
N GLY A 54 11.68 8.93 10.56
CA GLY A 54 11.46 8.44 9.20
C GLY A 54 12.44 9.02 8.20
N THR A 55 12.84 8.19 7.25
CA THR A 55 13.52 8.57 6.02
C THR A 55 12.96 7.77 4.84
N GLY A 56 13.04 8.31 3.63
CA GLY A 56 12.68 7.59 2.41
C GLY A 56 13.91 6.98 1.74
N TYR A 57 13.80 5.75 1.25
CA TYR A 57 14.83 5.14 0.39
C TYR A 57 14.17 4.55 -0.85
N TYR A 58 14.88 4.51 -1.96
CA TYR A 58 14.41 3.87 -3.19
C TYR A 58 15.38 2.77 -3.60
N PRO A 59 14.87 1.61 -4.08
CA PRO A 59 15.73 0.54 -4.56
C PRO A 59 16.44 0.99 -5.84
N SER A 60 17.74 0.74 -5.88
CA SER A 60 18.63 1.13 -6.97
C SER A 60 19.37 -0.10 -7.47
N SER A 61 19.69 -0.13 -8.76
CA SER A 61 20.37 -1.28 -9.40
C SER A 61 21.81 -1.46 -8.92
N SER A 62 22.35 -0.55 -8.11
CA SER A 62 23.68 -0.72 -7.55
C SER A 62 23.66 -1.77 -6.43
N ALA A 63 24.54 -2.78 -6.54
CA ALA A 63 24.69 -3.84 -5.55
C ALA A 63 25.11 -3.30 -4.16
N LEU A 64 25.64 -2.08 -4.09
CA LEU A 64 26.02 -1.38 -2.87
C LEU A 64 24.83 -0.73 -2.14
N GLU A 65 23.71 -0.48 -2.84
CA GLU A 65 22.54 0.26 -2.32
C GLU A 65 21.36 -0.67 -1.98
N GLY A 66 21.61 -1.99 -1.90
CA GLY A 66 20.66 -2.98 -1.41
C GLY A 66 19.80 -3.67 -2.49
N GLY A 67 19.87 -3.21 -3.75
CA GLY A 67 19.15 -3.83 -4.85
C GLY A 67 17.62 -3.70 -4.76
N PHE A 68 16.90 -4.53 -5.53
CA PHE A 68 15.44 -4.53 -5.59
C PHE A 68 14.78 -5.54 -4.64
N ASN A 69 15.58 -6.25 -3.86
CA ASN A 69 15.14 -7.36 -3.03
C ASN A 69 15.41 -7.08 -1.54
N ASP A 70 14.56 -7.62 -0.69
CA ASP A 70 14.70 -7.55 0.76
C ASP A 70 15.81 -8.50 1.27
N ARG A 71 16.02 -8.52 2.59
CA ARG A 71 17.03 -9.39 3.24
C ARG A 71 16.79 -10.89 3.08
N LEU A 72 15.62 -11.32 2.57
CA LEU A 72 15.29 -12.71 2.24
C LEU A 72 15.25 -12.95 0.72
N GLY A 73 15.65 -11.99 -0.11
CA GLY A 73 15.67 -12.09 -1.56
C GLY A 73 14.31 -11.85 -2.24
N LYS A 74 13.28 -11.41 -1.52
CA LYS A 74 11.96 -11.11 -2.09
C LYS A 74 11.89 -9.68 -2.60
N LYS A 75 11.15 -9.44 -3.67
CA LYS A 75 11.01 -8.09 -4.26
C LYS A 75 10.45 -7.07 -3.26
N LEU A 76 11.14 -5.95 -3.11
CA LEU A 76 10.69 -4.81 -2.31
C LEU A 76 9.42 -4.18 -2.89
N ARG A 77 8.53 -3.73 -2.00
CA ARG A 77 7.24 -3.14 -2.32
C ARG A 77 7.26 -1.67 -1.96
N THR A 78 7.17 -0.80 -2.97
CA THR A 78 7.22 0.64 -2.74
C THR A 78 5.86 1.18 -2.29
N LEU A 79 5.88 2.32 -1.61
CA LEU A 79 4.68 3.07 -1.26
C LEU A 79 3.81 3.36 -2.49
N GLN A 80 4.42 3.74 -3.60
CA GLN A 80 3.71 4.04 -4.85
C GLN A 80 3.08 2.77 -5.45
N SER A 81 3.76 1.62 -5.40
CA SER A 81 3.19 0.35 -5.83
C SER A 81 1.96 -0.03 -4.99
N TYR A 82 2.00 0.19 -3.68
CA TYR A 82 0.85 -0.03 -2.79
C TYR A 82 -0.32 0.89 -3.12
N LEU A 83 -0.06 2.20 -3.26
CA LEU A 83 -1.08 3.19 -3.58
C LEU A 83 -1.74 2.93 -4.94
N ALA A 84 -0.98 2.38 -5.90
CA ALA A 84 -1.48 1.94 -7.20
C ALA A 84 -2.23 0.60 -7.17
N GLY A 85 -2.30 -0.08 -6.01
CA GLY A 85 -2.95 -1.40 -5.88
C GLY A 85 -2.12 -2.58 -6.39
N ASN A 86 -0.83 -2.36 -6.68
CA ASN A 86 0.09 -3.38 -7.20
C ASN A 86 0.90 -4.10 -6.10
N ALA A 87 0.67 -3.74 -4.83
CA ALA A 87 1.29 -4.36 -3.67
C ALA A 87 0.33 -4.40 -2.49
N GLU A 88 0.43 -5.45 -1.68
CA GLU A 88 -0.40 -5.69 -0.49
C GLU A 88 0.12 -4.96 0.76
N TYR A 89 1.37 -4.53 0.72
CA TYR A 89 2.03 -3.77 1.78
C TYR A 89 3.16 -2.91 1.22
N VAL A 90 3.68 -2.02 2.06
CA VAL A 90 4.88 -1.21 1.80
C VAL A 90 6.06 -1.78 2.58
N SER A 91 7.17 -2.04 1.90
CA SER A 91 8.41 -2.49 2.52
C SER A 91 9.02 -1.37 3.36
N VAL A 92 9.43 -1.69 4.58
CA VAL A 92 10.23 -0.81 5.42
C VAL A 92 11.50 -1.50 5.89
N ALA A 93 12.57 -0.72 6.02
CA ALA A 93 13.81 -1.13 6.63
C ALA A 93 13.88 -0.63 8.08
N MET A 94 14.15 -1.55 9.01
CA MET A 94 14.32 -1.25 10.44
C MET A 94 15.43 -2.12 11.05
N ASP A 95 15.72 -1.91 12.33
CA ASP A 95 16.65 -2.76 13.08
C ASP A 95 16.10 -4.19 13.22
N SER A 96 16.83 -5.14 12.64
CA SER A 96 16.48 -6.56 12.65
C SER A 96 16.53 -7.20 14.03
N THR A 97 17.20 -6.58 15.00
CA THR A 97 17.26 -7.06 16.39
C THR A 97 16.06 -6.64 17.21
N ALA A 98 15.44 -5.51 16.86
CA ALA A 98 14.26 -4.99 17.55
C ALA A 98 12.94 -5.45 16.94
N PHE A 99 12.92 -5.75 15.64
CA PHE A 99 11.73 -6.18 14.93
C PHE A 99 11.97 -7.46 14.13
N LYS A 100 11.04 -8.41 14.30
CA LYS A 100 11.04 -9.64 13.51
C LYS A 100 10.74 -9.31 12.05
N TYR A 101 11.23 -10.16 11.15
CA TYR A 101 10.83 -10.06 9.75
C TYR A 101 9.32 -10.19 9.61
N GLY A 102 8.71 -9.35 8.78
CA GLY A 102 7.28 -9.39 8.49
C GLY A 102 6.40 -8.63 9.49
N THR A 103 6.97 -8.05 10.56
CA THR A 103 6.19 -7.24 11.51
C THR A 103 5.39 -6.17 10.77
N ARG A 104 4.07 -6.14 11.01
CA ARG A 104 3.13 -5.21 10.39
C ARG A 104 3.07 -3.92 11.18
N LEU A 105 3.09 -2.79 10.48
CA LEU A 105 3.05 -1.46 11.06
C LEU A 105 2.01 -0.58 10.35
N ARG A 106 1.53 0.45 11.05
CA ARG A 106 0.81 1.60 10.49
C ARG A 106 1.55 2.87 10.85
N ILE A 107 1.58 3.82 9.92
CA ILE A 107 2.28 5.11 10.07
C ILE A 107 1.25 6.22 9.92
N LYS A 108 0.92 6.91 11.02
CA LYS A 108 -0.23 7.83 11.08
C LYS A 108 -0.10 8.98 10.09
N GLU A 109 1.10 9.51 9.90
CA GLU A 109 1.37 10.65 9.01
C GLU A 109 1.09 10.29 7.54
N LEU A 110 1.48 9.09 7.12
CA LEU A 110 1.27 8.64 5.74
C LEU A 110 -0.19 8.30 5.49
N GLU A 111 -0.86 7.65 6.45
CA GLU A 111 -2.29 7.39 6.32
C GLU A 111 -3.13 8.67 6.30
N ALA A 112 -2.77 9.65 7.13
CA ALA A 112 -3.40 10.97 7.11
C ALA A 112 -3.18 11.68 5.77
N LYS A 113 -1.98 11.59 5.19
CA LYS A 113 -1.68 12.18 3.89
C LYS A 113 -2.48 11.58 2.74
N TYR A 114 -2.57 10.24 2.69
CA TYR A 114 -3.22 9.54 1.59
C TYR A 114 -4.70 9.24 1.83
N GLY A 115 -5.23 9.58 3.01
CA GLY A 115 -6.64 9.39 3.37
C GLY A 115 -7.07 7.92 3.40
N ARG A 116 -6.14 6.99 3.62
CA ARG A 116 -6.41 5.55 3.64
C ARG A 116 -5.45 4.80 4.55
N SER A 117 -5.91 3.64 5.04
CA SER A 117 -5.06 2.71 5.77
C SER A 117 -3.95 2.15 4.87
N ILE A 118 -2.73 2.06 5.39
CA ILE A 118 -1.55 1.56 4.69
C ILE A 118 -0.84 0.57 5.60
N VAL A 119 -0.66 -0.65 5.10
CA VAL A 119 0.09 -1.69 5.81
C VAL A 119 1.56 -1.58 5.43
N PHE A 120 2.42 -1.36 6.41
CA PHE A 120 3.87 -1.42 6.25
C PHE A 120 4.41 -2.73 6.83
N ARG A 121 5.50 -3.27 6.27
CA ARG A 121 6.14 -4.50 6.77
C ARG A 121 7.64 -4.36 6.91
N VAL A 122 8.15 -4.79 8.06
CA VAL A 122 9.58 -4.86 8.34
C VAL A 122 10.20 -6.04 7.60
N VAL A 123 10.53 -5.81 6.33
CA VAL A 123 11.14 -6.85 5.48
C VAL A 123 12.62 -6.60 5.26
N ASP A 124 13.07 -5.36 5.34
CA ASP A 124 14.42 -4.99 4.97
C ASP A 124 15.26 -4.53 6.17
N THR A 125 16.58 -4.50 6.01
CA THR A 125 17.51 -3.92 6.97
C THR A 125 18.79 -3.49 6.26
N GLY A 126 19.33 -2.34 6.64
CA GLY A 126 20.62 -1.87 6.16
C GLY A 126 21.67 -1.87 7.27
N GLY A 127 22.95 -1.83 6.92
CA GLY A 127 24.04 -1.72 7.91
C GLY A 127 23.86 -0.54 8.88
N ALA A 128 23.23 0.54 8.42
CA ALA A 128 22.91 1.74 9.20
C ALA A 128 21.85 1.54 10.30
N PHE A 129 21.13 0.42 10.30
CA PHE A 129 20.03 0.12 11.22
C PHE A 129 20.41 -0.80 12.38
N ARG A 130 21.60 -1.43 12.33
CA ARG A 130 22.06 -2.31 13.41
C ARG A 130 22.24 -1.52 14.71
N GLY A 131 21.54 -1.92 15.77
CA GLY A 131 21.60 -1.28 17.10
C GLY A 131 20.85 0.05 17.19
N LYS A 132 19.98 0.38 16.22
CA LYS A 132 19.13 1.58 16.25
C LYS A 132 17.78 1.33 16.89
N GLY A 133 17.40 0.07 17.12
CA GLY A 133 16.15 -0.33 17.74
C GLY A 133 14.94 0.30 17.03
N ARG A 134 14.16 1.08 17.79
CA ARG A 134 12.96 1.77 17.32
C ARG A 134 13.21 3.20 16.81
N SER A 135 14.44 3.70 16.89
CA SER A 135 14.74 5.12 16.66
C SER A 135 14.71 5.57 15.20
N ARG A 136 14.82 4.62 14.25
CA ARG A 136 14.80 4.92 12.81
C ARG A 136 13.94 3.93 12.03
N ILE A 137 13.34 4.43 10.97
CA ILE A 137 12.61 3.66 9.96
C ILE A 137 12.90 4.23 8.57
N ASP A 138 13.13 3.36 7.60
CA ASP A 138 13.25 3.74 6.19
C ASP A 138 12.08 3.17 5.40
N VAL A 139 11.34 4.06 4.73
CA VAL A 139 10.18 3.69 3.91
C VAL A 139 10.61 3.50 2.46
N CYS A 140 10.32 2.33 1.89
CA CYS A 140 10.63 2.02 0.50
C CYS A 140 9.71 2.81 -0.43
N VAL A 141 10.29 3.65 -1.27
CA VAL A 141 9.60 4.48 -2.24
C VAL A 141 10.11 4.22 -3.65
N ALA A 142 9.36 4.68 -4.65
CA ALA A 142 9.63 4.44 -6.07
C ALA A 142 10.97 5.01 -6.53
N ASN A 143 11.30 6.23 -6.11
CA ASN A 143 12.41 6.99 -6.64
C ASN A 143 12.88 8.11 -5.71
N ARG A 144 13.94 8.80 -6.15
CA ARG A 144 14.56 9.90 -5.41
C ARG A 144 13.60 11.05 -5.10
N SER A 145 12.69 11.40 -6.01
CA SER A 145 11.74 12.48 -5.73
C SER A 145 10.80 12.11 -4.59
N ALA A 146 10.29 10.88 -4.61
CA ALA A 146 9.46 10.36 -3.53
C ALA A 146 10.22 10.21 -2.21
N SER A 147 11.53 9.98 -2.26
CA SER A 147 12.34 9.83 -1.04
C SER A 147 12.57 11.16 -0.32
N LEU A 148 12.30 12.29 -0.97
CA LEU A 148 12.39 13.65 -0.41
C LEU A 148 11.07 14.14 0.17
N ASP A 149 10.03 13.30 0.19
CA ASP A 149 8.72 13.65 0.74
C ASP A 149 8.82 14.08 2.21
N PRO A 150 8.41 15.31 2.58
CA PRO A 150 8.53 15.79 3.95
C PRO A 150 7.65 15.03 4.94
N THR A 151 6.59 14.35 4.47
CA THR A 151 5.75 13.51 5.33
C THR A 151 6.47 12.22 5.73
N ILE A 152 7.40 11.74 4.90
CA ILE A 152 8.25 10.58 5.23
C ILE A 152 9.45 11.03 6.06
N ASN A 153 10.04 12.17 5.72
CA ASN A 153 11.29 12.67 6.30
C ASN A 153 11.03 13.53 7.54
N GLY A 154 10.74 12.88 8.66
CA GLY A 154 10.47 13.57 9.92
C GLY A 154 10.21 12.62 11.08
N THR A 155 9.50 13.13 12.08
CA THR A 155 9.00 12.33 13.20
C THR A 155 7.75 11.58 12.75
N LEU A 156 7.76 10.26 12.94
CA LEU A 156 6.64 9.38 12.60
C LEU A 156 6.07 8.71 13.85
N HIS A 157 4.73 8.62 13.92
CA HIS A 157 4.00 7.87 14.93
C HIS A 157 3.58 6.53 14.36
N VAL A 158 4.21 5.47 14.88
CA VAL A 158 4.10 4.12 14.34
C VAL A 158 3.38 3.21 15.32
N ASP A 159 2.35 2.53 14.82
CA ASP A 159 1.64 1.48 15.55
C ASP A 159 2.06 0.12 14.99
N VAL A 160 2.46 -0.80 15.87
CA VAL A 160 2.68 -2.21 15.55
C VAL A 160 1.34 -2.93 15.66
N ILE A 161 0.92 -3.61 14.60
CA ILE A 161 -0.37 -4.30 14.56
C ILE A 161 -0.17 -5.83 14.54
N ASP A 162 -1.13 -6.56 15.09
CA ASP A 162 -1.16 -8.04 15.04
C ASP A 162 -1.16 -8.53 13.57
N GLU A 163 -0.56 -9.67 13.32
CA GLU A 163 -0.57 -10.36 12.01
C GLU A 163 -1.98 -10.66 11.53
N ARG A 164 -2.94 -10.84 12.45
CA ARG A 164 -4.37 -11.03 12.14
C ARG A 164 -5.11 -9.74 11.79
N SER A 165 -4.51 -8.57 11.99
CA SER A 165 -5.16 -7.27 11.79
C SER A 165 -4.76 -6.61 10.47
N GLY A 166 -5.74 -6.33 9.61
CA GLY A 166 -5.58 -5.71 8.29
C GLY A 166 -5.96 -6.67 7.15
N PRO A 167 -5.91 -6.23 5.87
CA PRO A 167 -6.38 -7.04 4.75
C PRO A 167 -5.72 -8.42 4.74
N PRO A 168 -6.48 -9.50 4.46
CA PRO A 168 -5.95 -10.85 4.43
C PRO A 168 -4.84 -10.95 3.40
N GLU A 169 -3.76 -11.64 3.76
CA GLU A 169 -2.71 -12.03 2.82
C GLU A 169 -3.37 -12.79 1.66
N THR A 170 -3.34 -12.25 0.45
CA THR A 170 -3.72 -13.03 -0.73
C THR A 170 -2.69 -14.14 -0.88
N GLY A 171 -3.10 -15.36 -0.50
CA GLY A 171 -2.23 -16.49 -0.19
C GLY A 171 -1.12 -16.74 -1.21
N SER A 172 0.13 -16.59 -0.76
CA SER A 172 1.24 -17.35 -1.34
C SER A 172 1.27 -18.70 -0.66
N SER A 173 0.57 -19.66 -1.25
CA SER A 173 0.72 -21.08 -0.96
C SER A 173 2.20 -21.44 -1.12
N SER A 174 2.87 -21.67 0.00
CA SER A 174 4.18 -22.27 0.07
C SER A 174 4.09 -23.73 -0.36
N GLY A 175 4.12 -23.96 -1.68
CA GLY A 175 4.49 -25.22 -2.28
C GLY A 175 6.00 -25.31 -2.33
N GLY A 176 6.59 -26.06 -1.40
CA GLY A 176 7.99 -26.42 -1.46
C GLY A 176 8.28 -27.28 -2.69
N SER A 177 9.44 -27.06 -3.32
CA SER A 177 10.16 -28.09 -4.08
C SER A 177 11.59 -27.62 -4.33
N THR A 178 12.48 -28.20 -3.53
CA THR A 178 13.68 -28.94 -3.96
C THR A 178 14.52 -28.37 -5.11
N SER A 179 15.74 -28.00 -4.74
CA SER A 179 16.95 -27.89 -5.55
C SER A 179 17.02 -28.82 -6.77
N SER A 180 17.38 -28.26 -7.93
CA SER A 180 18.11 -28.96 -9.00
C SER A 180 18.94 -27.96 -9.79
N SER A 181 20.25 -28.14 -9.69
CA SER A 181 21.30 -27.51 -10.48
C SER A 181 21.17 -27.88 -11.95
N GLY A 182 21.31 -26.93 -12.86
CA GLY A 182 21.36 -27.22 -14.30
C GLY A 182 21.76 -25.98 -15.09
N GLY A 183 23.05 -25.86 -15.39
CA GLY A 183 23.57 -24.84 -16.29
C GLY A 183 23.09 -25.06 -17.72
N SER A 184 22.79 -23.97 -18.42
CA SER A 184 22.75 -23.94 -19.88
C SER A 184 22.98 -22.51 -20.36
N THR A 185 24.03 -22.38 -21.15
CA THR A 185 24.53 -21.22 -21.90
C THR A 185 23.44 -20.58 -22.77
N PRO A 186 23.41 -19.24 -22.93
CA PRO A 186 22.53 -18.60 -23.92
C PRO A 186 23.14 -18.69 -25.33
N PRO A 187 22.33 -19.00 -26.38
CA PRO A 187 22.75 -18.87 -27.77
C PRO A 187 22.76 -17.39 -28.23
N PRO A 188 23.49 -17.07 -29.32
CA PRO A 188 23.77 -15.70 -29.72
C PRO A 188 22.58 -15.02 -30.40
N SER A 189 22.47 -13.73 -30.12
CA SER A 189 21.55 -12.78 -30.75
C SER A 189 21.84 -12.66 -32.25
N THR A 190 20.83 -12.92 -33.08
CA THR A 190 20.80 -12.49 -34.48
C THR A 190 19.96 -11.23 -34.60
N ASP A 191 20.65 -10.12 -34.87
CA ASP A 191 20.07 -8.85 -35.31
C ASP A 191 19.41 -9.02 -36.69
N GLY A 192 18.15 -8.59 -36.79
CA GLY A 192 17.42 -8.43 -38.05
C GLY A 192 16.65 -7.11 -38.00
N PRO A 193 16.83 -6.18 -38.95
CA PRO A 193 16.23 -4.85 -38.91
C PRO A 193 14.81 -4.91 -39.50
N SER A 194 13.80 -4.50 -38.74
CA SER A 194 12.43 -4.35 -39.24
C SER A 194 11.64 -3.32 -38.41
N THR A 195 11.77 -2.06 -38.83
CA THR A 195 10.69 -1.07 -39.00
C THR A 195 9.35 -1.37 -38.28
N GLY A 196 9.12 -0.72 -37.12
CA GLY A 196 7.83 -0.72 -36.40
C GLY A 196 7.98 -0.88 -34.89
N SER A 197 8.84 -0.06 -34.28
CA SER A 197 9.59 -0.32 -33.05
C SER A 197 8.82 -0.20 -31.72
N GLY A 198 7.69 -0.88 -31.58
CA GLY A 198 7.03 -1.05 -30.27
C GLY A 198 7.42 -2.39 -29.63
N ARG A 199 7.97 -2.39 -28.41
CA ARG A 199 8.13 -3.61 -27.59
C ARG A 199 6.76 -4.28 -27.43
N ALA A 200 6.69 -5.61 -27.50
CA ALA A 200 5.43 -6.32 -27.29
C ALA A 200 4.96 -6.18 -25.84
N CYS A 201 3.64 -6.14 -25.62
CA CYS A 201 3.05 -5.99 -24.29
C CYS A 201 1.69 -6.68 -24.17
N SER A 202 1.33 -7.06 -22.94
CA SER A 202 0.00 -7.58 -22.60
C SER A 202 -0.85 -6.57 -21.83
N ASN A 203 -0.22 -5.58 -21.19
CA ASN A 203 -0.85 -4.48 -20.46
C ASN A 203 0.15 -3.31 -20.33
N ASP A 204 -0.33 -2.15 -19.87
CA ASP A 204 0.49 -0.95 -19.75
C ASP A 204 1.69 -1.14 -18.80
N GLY A 205 1.56 -2.00 -17.78
CA GLY A 205 2.66 -2.31 -16.85
C GLY A 205 3.84 -2.99 -17.55
N ALA A 206 3.59 -3.81 -18.58
CA ALA A 206 4.65 -4.42 -19.38
C ALA A 206 5.43 -3.38 -20.23
N CYS A 207 4.82 -2.22 -20.50
CA CYS A 207 5.49 -1.11 -21.17
C CYS A 207 6.35 -0.27 -20.24
N ASN A 208 6.03 -0.28 -18.94
CA ASN A 208 6.73 0.50 -17.91
C ASN A 208 7.46 -0.42 -16.92
N PRO A 209 8.49 -1.18 -17.33
CA PRO A 209 9.24 -2.03 -16.41
C PRO A 209 10.05 -1.16 -15.46
N GLY A 210 9.77 -1.29 -14.16
CA GLY A 210 10.37 -0.46 -13.11
C GLY A 210 9.33 0.40 -12.41
N ASN A 211 9.79 1.35 -11.59
CA ASN A 211 8.90 2.20 -10.78
C ASN A 211 8.76 3.63 -11.34
N ASP A 212 9.49 3.97 -12.40
CA ASP A 212 9.59 5.35 -12.86
C ASP A 212 8.71 5.68 -14.05
N GLY A 213 7.99 4.73 -14.68
CA GLY A 213 7.24 4.99 -15.91
C GLY A 213 8.18 5.28 -17.10
N SER A 214 7.99 4.63 -18.24
CA SER A 214 8.74 4.92 -19.47
C SER A 214 8.03 5.96 -20.35
N GLY A 215 6.82 6.39 -19.98
CA GLY A 215 5.97 7.22 -20.82
C GLY A 215 5.35 6.41 -21.95
N GLU A 216 5.08 5.12 -21.71
CA GLU A 216 4.53 4.20 -22.71
C GLU A 216 3.26 3.51 -22.20
N ILE A 217 2.35 3.17 -23.11
CA ILE A 217 1.13 2.40 -22.84
C ILE A 217 1.00 1.24 -23.81
N CYS A 218 0.27 0.20 -23.42
CA CYS A 218 0.04 -0.95 -24.26
C CYS A 218 -1.19 -0.73 -25.14
N THR A 219 -0.96 -0.61 -26.44
CA THR A 219 -2.00 -0.44 -27.45
C THR A 219 -1.82 -1.48 -28.54
N ALA A 220 -2.87 -2.26 -28.82
CA ALA A 220 -2.84 -3.35 -29.81
C ALA A 220 -1.65 -4.31 -29.63
N GLY A 221 -1.30 -4.63 -28.37
CA GLY A 221 -0.19 -5.53 -28.04
C GLY A 221 1.21 -4.93 -28.22
N ARG A 222 1.32 -3.62 -28.43
CA ARG A 222 2.59 -2.89 -28.61
C ARG A 222 2.68 -1.72 -27.66
N CYS A 223 3.87 -1.52 -27.11
CA CYS A 223 4.19 -0.31 -26.34
C CYS A 223 4.30 0.86 -27.30
N VAL A 224 3.51 1.90 -27.03
CA VAL A 224 3.49 3.15 -27.76
C VAL A 224 3.61 4.30 -26.77
N SER A 225 4.23 5.41 -27.18
CA SER A 225 4.36 6.58 -26.32
C SER A 225 2.98 7.11 -25.89
N GLY A 226 2.81 7.33 -24.59
CA GLY A 226 1.58 7.84 -24.01
C GLY A 226 1.42 7.48 -22.54
N CYS A 227 0.30 7.92 -21.96
CA CYS A 227 -0.07 7.61 -20.58
C CYS A 227 -1.61 7.63 -20.41
N ARG A 228 -2.08 6.98 -19.36
CA ARG A 228 -3.45 6.94 -18.83
C ARG A 228 -3.45 7.33 -17.35
N SER A 229 -2.30 7.29 -16.69
CA SER A 229 -2.11 7.74 -15.31
C SER A 229 -0.70 8.30 -15.12
N ASN A 230 -0.52 9.10 -14.07
CA ASN A 230 0.78 9.68 -13.72
C ASN A 230 1.85 8.62 -13.43
N ALA A 231 1.46 7.41 -13.02
CA ALA A 231 2.39 6.31 -12.73
C ALA A 231 3.10 5.76 -13.98
N GLN A 232 2.61 6.07 -15.18
CA GLN A 232 3.22 5.66 -16.44
C GLN A 232 4.24 6.68 -16.95
N CYS A 233 4.37 7.82 -16.27
CA CYS A 233 5.19 8.93 -16.72
C CYS A 233 6.56 8.99 -16.04
N PRO A 234 7.65 9.23 -16.80
CA PRO A 234 9.01 9.26 -16.27
C PRO A 234 9.20 10.33 -15.19
N GLY A 235 9.66 9.91 -14.02
CA GLY A 235 10.09 10.79 -12.94
C GLY A 235 8.94 11.54 -12.24
N VAL A 236 8.91 12.88 -12.35
CA VAL A 236 7.89 13.75 -11.73
C VAL A 236 6.85 14.28 -12.73
N THR A 237 6.86 13.75 -13.95
CA THR A 237 5.95 14.20 -15.01
C THR A 237 4.52 13.70 -14.76
N SER A 238 3.54 14.51 -15.12
CA SER A 238 2.12 14.20 -14.98
C SER A 238 1.52 13.75 -16.31
N CYS A 239 0.57 12.84 -16.25
CA CYS A 239 -0.17 12.44 -17.44
C CYS A 239 -1.23 13.50 -17.77
N VAL A 240 -0.97 14.28 -18.82
CA VAL A 240 -1.85 15.34 -19.30
C VAL A 240 -2.31 15.01 -20.71
N SER A 241 -3.61 14.74 -20.87
CA SER A 241 -4.24 14.44 -22.16
C SER A 241 -3.56 13.29 -22.93
N GLY A 242 -3.15 12.25 -22.21
CA GLY A 242 -2.51 11.07 -22.81
C GLY A 242 -1.00 11.19 -23.03
N GLN A 243 -0.38 12.28 -22.59
CA GLN A 243 1.06 12.53 -22.72
C GLN A 243 1.69 12.90 -21.38
N CYS A 244 2.93 12.46 -21.15
CA CYS A 244 3.69 12.84 -19.97
C CYS A 244 4.28 14.24 -20.15
N ARG A 245 3.98 15.16 -19.22
CA ARG A 245 4.42 16.56 -19.23
C ARG A 245 5.00 16.98 -17.90
#